data_AF-A0A2D6M996-F1
#
_entry.id   AF-A0A2D6M996-F1
#
_cell.length_a   1.000
_cell.length_b   1.000
_cell.length_c   1.000
_cell.angle_alpha   90.00
_cell.angle_beta   90.00
_cell.angle_gamma   90.00
#
_symmetry.space_group_name_H-M   'P 1'
#
loop_
_entity.id
_entity.type
_entity.pdbx_description
1 polymer ?
#
loop_
_entity_poly.entity_id
_entity_poly.type
_entity_poly.pdbx_seq_one_letter_code
_entity_poly.pdbx_strand_id
1 'polypeptide(L)' 'MEVAHVRLGTDGGASRKPSDYYCVSLCKPCHDRQHHIGEETFWRGVDVRALMEAFCKDSPAAREIRDAKRERGL' A
#
# COMPACT_ATOMS: atom_id res chain seq x y z
N MET A 1 3.88 14.96 3.33
CA MET A 1 3.81 13.51 3.05
C MET A 1 2.43 13.20 2.52
N GLU A 2 2.32 12.24 1.60
CA GLU A 2 1.06 11.78 1.03
C GLU A 2 0.92 10.26 1.19
N VAL A 3 -0.32 9.77 1.19
CA VAL A 3 -0.64 8.35 1.38
C VAL A 3 -0.99 7.75 0.03
N ALA A 4 -0.15 6.84 -0.44
CA ALA A 4 -0.31 6.14 -1.71
C ALA A 4 -0.87 4.74 -1.46
N HIS A 5 -2.04 4.44 -2.02
CA HIS A 5 -2.54 3.06 -2.05
C HIS A 5 -1.77 2.30 -3.14
N VAL A 6 -1.17 1.17 -2.77
CA VAL A 6 -0.59 0.23 -3.72
C VAL A 6 -1.73 -0.62 -4.27
N ARG A 7 -1.96 -0.61 -5.58
CA ARG A 7 -3.05 -1.34 -6.23
C ARG A 7 -2.59 -2.70 -6.74
N LEU A 8 -1.40 -2.77 -7.33
CA LEU A 8 -0.92 -4.02 -7.93
C LEU A 8 -0.73 -5.13 -6.88
N GLY A 9 -1.38 -6.27 -7.11
CA GLY A 9 -1.28 -7.43 -6.23
C GLY A 9 -1.93 -7.24 -4.86
N THR A 10 -2.97 -6.41 -4.77
CA THR A 10 -3.76 -6.14 -3.57
C THR A 10 -5.25 -6.44 -3.80
N ASP A 11 -6.11 -6.14 -2.82
CA ASP A 11 -7.55 -6.30 -2.91
C ASP A 11 -8.27 -5.15 -3.65
N GLY A 12 -7.52 -4.23 -4.27
CA GLY A 12 -8.06 -3.20 -5.14
C GLY A 12 -8.75 -3.76 -6.39
N GLY A 13 -9.53 -2.91 -7.06
CA GLY A 13 -10.13 -3.20 -8.36
C GLY A 13 -10.21 -1.93 -9.21
N ALA A 14 -10.66 -2.04 -10.46
CA ALA A 14 -10.72 -0.91 -11.40
C ALA A 14 -11.45 0.32 -10.80
N SER A 15 -12.54 0.08 -10.07
CA SER A 15 -13.32 1.13 -9.38
C SER A 15 -13.30 1.01 -7.86
N ARG A 16 -12.43 0.16 -7.29
CA ARG A 16 -12.35 -0.09 -5.85
C ARG A 16 -10.97 0.26 -5.35
N LYS A 17 -10.88 1.17 -4.37
CA LYS A 17 -9.61 1.42 -3.67
C LYS A 17 -9.19 0.15 -2.91
N PRO A 18 -7.88 -0.16 -2.83
CA PRO A 18 -7.38 -1.17 -1.91
C PRO A 18 -7.76 -0.85 -0.47
N SER A 19 -7.72 -1.86 0.40
CA SER A 19 -7.82 -1.65 1.85
C SER A 19 -6.70 -0.74 2.35
N ASP A 20 -6.96 0.01 3.43
CA ASP A 20 -6.04 1.03 3.93
C ASP A 20 -4.69 0.44 4.40
N TYR A 21 -4.64 -0.86 4.75
CA TYR A 21 -3.41 -1.59 5.08
C TYR A 21 -2.54 -1.97 3.87
N TYR A 22 -2.91 -1.53 2.65
CA TYR A 22 -2.09 -1.57 1.45
C TYR A 22 -1.57 -0.16 1.06
N CYS A 23 -1.45 0.73 2.05
CA CYS A 23 -0.89 2.06 1.84
C CYS A 23 0.59 2.16 2.22
N VAL A 24 1.31 3.02 1.52
CA VAL A 24 2.65 3.47 1.87
C VAL A 24 2.72 5.00 1.85
N SER A 25 3.70 5.54 2.58
CA SER A 25 3.94 6.97 2.64
C SER A 25 4.94 7.37 1.58
N LEU A 26 4.59 8.37 0.78
CA LEU A 26 5.47 8.97 -0.20
C LEU A 26 5.62 10.46 0.06
N CYS A 27 6.78 11.03 -0.30
CA CYS A 27 6.85 12.47 -0.47
C CYS A 27 6.06 12.88 -1.72
N LYS A 28 5.60 14.13 -1.76
CA LYS A 28 4.74 14.60 -2.85
C LYS A 28 5.33 14.36 -4.26
N PRO A 29 6.61 14.67 -4.53
CA PRO A 29 7.20 14.39 -5.84
C PRO A 29 7.21 12.90 -6.21
N CYS A 30 7.39 12.00 -5.23
CA CYS A 30 7.34 10.56 -5.46
C CYS A 30 5.93 10.07 -5.76
N HIS A 31 4.92 10.58 -5.05
CA HIS A 31 3.53 10.22 -5.29
C HIS A 31 3.03 10.75 -6.63
N ASP A 32 3.37 12.01 -6.97
CA ASP A 32 3.09 12.61 -8.27
C ASP A 32 3.77 11.80 -9.39
N ARG A 33 5.03 11.37 -9.19
CA ARG A 33 5.74 10.51 -10.15
C ARG A 33 5.05 9.15 -10.31
N GLN A 34 4.64 8.49 -9.22
CA GLN A 34 3.91 7.21 -9.27
C GLN A 34 2.65 7.33 -10.13
N HIS A 35 1.88 8.41 -9.98
CA HIS A 35 0.71 8.68 -10.81
C HIS A 35 1.06 8.89 -12.29
N HIS A 36 2.19 9.52 -12.58
CA HIS A 36 2.59 9.84 -13.94
C HIS A 36 3.13 8.63 -14.72
N ILE A 37 3.97 7.79 -14.10
CA ILE A 37 4.65 6.66 -14.78
C ILE A 37 3.97 5.30 -14.55
N GLY A 38 2.95 5.26 -13.70
CA GLY A 38 2.24 4.04 -13.32
C GLY A 38 2.95 3.23 -12.22
N GLU A 39 2.16 2.45 -11.48
CA GLU A 39 2.65 1.69 -10.32
C GLU A 39 3.71 0.65 -10.68
N GLU A 40 3.52 -0.13 -11.76
CA GLU A 40 4.44 -1.19 -12.14
C GLU A 40 5.86 -0.63 -12.39
N THR A 41 5.94 0.48 -13.13
CA THR A 41 7.20 1.15 -13.42
C THR A 41 7.80 1.77 -12.16
N PHE A 42 6.96 2.43 -11.34
CA PHE A 42 7.41 3.12 -10.14
C PHE A 42 8.01 2.17 -9.10
N TRP A 43 7.39 1.00 -8.89
CA TRP A 43 7.84 0.00 -7.91
C TRP A 43 8.92 -0.94 -8.43
N ARG A 44 9.36 -0.82 -9.68
CA ARG A 44 10.38 -1.70 -10.26
C ARG A 44 11.67 -1.68 -9.43
N GLY A 45 12.09 -2.85 -8.96
CA GLY A 45 13.28 -3.01 -8.13
C GLY A 45 13.07 -2.71 -6.64
N VAL A 46 11.84 -2.43 -6.22
CA VAL A 46 11.46 -2.19 -4.82
C VAL A 46 10.48 -3.29 -4.38
N ASP A 47 10.76 -3.94 -3.25
CA ASP A 47 9.78 -4.82 -2.61
C ASP A 47 8.74 -3.99 -1.86
N VAL A 48 7.74 -3.52 -2.61
CA VAL A 48 6.65 -2.72 -2.05
C VAL A 48 5.80 -3.52 -1.05
N ARG A 49 5.78 -4.87 -1.13
CA ARG A 49 5.04 -5.69 -0.16
C ARG A 49 5.72 -5.66 1.21
N ALA A 50 7.04 -5.86 1.24
CA ALA A 50 7.80 -5.74 2.47
C ALA A 50 7.65 -4.35 3.11
N LEU A 51 7.59 -3.29 2.28
CA LEU A 51 7.34 -1.93 2.76
C LEU A 51 5.95 -1.77 3.40
N MET A 52 4.89 -2.26 2.74
CA MET A 52 3.53 -2.25 3.30
C MET A 52 3.45 -3.05 4.61
N GLU A 53 4.12 -4.18 4.71
CA GLU A 53 4.15 -5.00 5.93
C GLU A 53 4.85 -4.29 7.09
N ALA A 54 5.98 -3.62 6.83
CA ALA A 54 6.65 -2.79 7.81
C ALA A 54 5.72 -1.68 8.33
N PHE A 55 4.99 -1.03 7.43
CA PHE A 55 4.03 0.02 7.79
C PHE A 55 2.88 -0.51 8.64
N CYS A 56 2.35 -1.68 8.30
CA CYS A 56 1.30 -2.34 9.10
C CYS A 56 1.81 -2.69 10.50
N LYS A 57 3.06 -3.15 10.61
CA LYS A 57 3.69 -3.55 11.87
C LYS A 57 3.94 -2.37 12.79
N ASP A 58 4.39 -1.25 12.23
CA ASP A 58 4.74 -0.04 12.99
C ASP A 58 3.52 0.87 13.27
N SER A 59 2.38 0.57 12.66
CA SER A 59 1.14 1.32 12.87
C SER A 59 0.62 1.21 14.31
N PRO A 60 0.10 2.30 14.91
CA PRO A 60 -0.60 2.21 16.20
C PRO A 60 -1.84 1.30 16.15
N ALA A 61 -2.37 1.02 14.95
CA ALA A 61 -3.49 0.10 14.71
C ALA A 61 -3.04 -1.30 14.27
N ALA A 62 -1.79 -1.70 14.53
CA ALA A 62 -1.22 -2.96 14.04
C ALA A 62 -2.04 -4.20 14.45
N ARG A 63 -2.64 -4.20 15.64
CA ARG A 63 -3.50 -5.30 16.11
C ARG A 63 -4.77 -5.39 15.26
N GLU A 64 -5.45 -4.27 15.10
CA GLU A 64 -6.69 -4.15 14.34
C GLU A 64 -6.47 -4.55 12.87
N ILE A 65 -5.35 -4.11 12.28
CA ILE A 65 -4.95 -4.49 10.92
C ILE A 65 -4.73 -6.01 10.82
N ARG A 66 -4.02 -6.61 11.78
CA ARG A 66 -3.76 -8.06 11.79
C ARG A 66 -5.06 -8.86 11.93
N ASP A 67 -5.97 -8.42 12.79
CA ASP A 67 -7.26 -9.07 12.99
C ASP A 67 -8.12 -8.98 11.72
N ALA A 68 -8.18 -7.79 11.09
CA ALA A 68 -8.86 -7.61 9.82
C ALA A 68 -8.29 -8.46 8.67
N LYS A 69 -6.96 -8.62 8.60
CA LYS A 69 -6.31 -9.52 7.62
C LYS A 69 -6.70 -10.98 7.87
N ARG A 70 -6.64 -11.43 9.13
CA ARG A 70 -7.01 -12.80 9.52
C ARG A 70 -8.47 -13.11 9.17
N GLU A 71 -9.40 -12.21 9.45
CA GLU A 71 -10.83 -12.37 9.12
C GLU A 71 -11.09 -12.48 7.61
N ARG A 72 -10.19 -11.91 6.79
CA ARG A 72 -10.26 -11.93 5.33
C ARG A 72 -9.45 -13.06 4.69
N GLY A 73 -8.77 -13.89 5.49
CA GLY A 73 -7.92 -14.98 5.00
C GLY A 73 -6.65 -14.50 4.30
N LEU A 74 -6.12 -13.33 4.69
CA LEU A 74 -4.90 -12.70 4.18
C LEU A 74 -3.71 -12.90 5.12
#